data_AF-A0A2Z6MZL1-F1
#
_entry.id   AF-A0A2Z6MZL1-F1
#
_cell.length_a   1.000
_cell.length_b   1.000
_cell.length_c   1.000
_cell.angle_alpha   90.00
_cell.angle_beta   90.00
_cell.angle_gamma   90.00
#
_symmetry.space_group_name_H-M   'P 1'
#
loop_
_entity.id
_entity.type
_entity.pdbx_description
1 polymer ?
#
loop_
_entity_poly.entity_id
_entity_poly.type
_entity_poly.pdbx_seq_one_letter_code
_entity_poly.pdbx_strand_id
1 'polypeptide(L)'
;MEVTLYNLKSEFGLKKLDEYLLTGSYISGYQASKDDLTVYAALPSVPSDELMNVTRWYKHIDTLLRLSGVSGEGFGVTVESSLVAEEPADTKTSEKVLVTKYTDKYEEASIDIQTLKAEVKTLQHEKSTLETRFVGIMLENSIEIQTLKAEVQTLQQHKSALKSRAVGTSTEIQTLKAEVETLRQDNSALESRAIGTSIEIQTLNAEVKAL
;
A
#
# COMPACT_ATOMS: atom_id res chain seq x y z
N MET A 1 -19.77 4.80 7.33
CA MET A 1 -19.81 6.22 6.95
C MET A 1 -18.52 6.52 6.24
N GLU A 2 -18.56 6.92 4.96
CA GLU A 2 -17.38 7.43 4.26
C GLU A 2 -16.95 8.74 4.91
N VAL A 3 -15.70 8.81 5.35
CA VAL A 3 -15.08 10.07 5.75
C VAL A 3 -14.88 10.87 4.46
N THR A 4 -15.73 11.85 4.20
CA THR A 4 -15.46 12.86 3.17
C THR A 4 -14.16 13.55 3.52
N LEU A 5 -13.08 13.19 2.81
CA LEU A 5 -11.77 13.80 2.94
C LEU A 5 -11.87 15.27 2.51
N TYR A 6 -12.12 16.16 3.46
CA TYR A 6 -12.07 17.60 3.26
C TYR A 6 -10.68 18.00 2.74
N ASN A 7 -10.58 19.15 2.06
CA ASN A 7 -9.27 19.64 1.60
C ASN A 7 -8.34 19.95 2.79
N LEU A 8 -7.51 18.99 3.18
CA LEU A 8 -6.59 19.04 4.33
C LEU A 8 -5.44 20.05 4.15
N LYS A 9 -5.31 20.64 2.96
CA LYS A 9 -4.38 21.75 2.71
C LYS A 9 -4.97 23.12 3.07
N SER A 10 -6.25 23.16 3.42
CA SER A 10 -6.94 24.39 3.83
C SER A 10 -7.17 24.42 5.34
N GLU A 11 -7.14 25.61 5.94
CA GLU A 11 -7.44 25.82 7.36
C GLU A 11 -8.84 25.32 7.72
N PHE A 12 -9.81 25.48 6.83
CA PHE A 12 -11.17 24.97 7.00
C PHE A 12 -11.22 23.43 7.09
N GLY A 13 -10.49 22.74 6.20
CA GLY A 13 -10.39 21.29 6.21
C GLY A 13 -9.69 20.75 7.46
N LEU A 14 -8.65 21.44 7.93
CA LEU A 14 -7.95 21.09 9.17
C LEU A 14 -8.84 21.28 10.41
N LYS A 15 -9.63 22.37 10.49
CA LYS A 15 -10.59 22.56 11.59
C LYS A 15 -11.66 21.47 11.61
N LYS A 16 -12.16 21.05 10.44
CA LYS A 16 -13.14 19.95 10.34
C LYS A 16 -12.55 18.61 10.77
N LEU A 17 -11.28 18.36 10.45
CA LEU A 17 -10.56 17.18 10.92
C LEU A 17 -10.36 17.23 12.45
N ASP A 18 -10.03 18.40 13.00
CA ASP A 18 -9.89 18.57 14.46
C ASP A 18 -11.19 18.30 15.21
N GLU A 19 -12.31 18.85 14.70
CA GLU A 19 -13.65 18.61 15.22
C GLU A 19 -14.04 17.12 15.15
N TYR A 20 -13.67 16.42 14.07
CA TYR A 20 -13.92 14.99 13.93
C TYR A 20 -13.10 14.15 14.93
N LEU A 21 -11.83 14.49 15.14
CA LEU A 21 -10.92 13.82 16.06
C LEU A 21 -11.13 14.20 17.54
N LEU A 22 -12.08 15.10 17.82
CA LEU A 22 -12.52 15.39 19.18
C LEU A 22 -13.15 14.16 19.84
N THR A 23 -13.99 13.44 19.09
CA THR A 23 -14.66 12.22 19.58
C THR A 23 -13.95 10.93 19.18
N GLY A 24 -12.99 11.01 18.25
CA GLY A 24 -12.30 9.85 17.66
C GLY A 24 -10.80 9.86 17.89
N SER A 25 -10.23 8.71 18.23
CA SER A 25 -8.77 8.53 18.34
C SER A 25 -8.10 8.28 16.99
N TYR A 26 -8.86 7.83 15.98
CA TYR A 26 -8.40 7.44 14.65
C TYR A 26 -9.40 7.90 13.59
N ILE A 27 -8.96 7.96 12.33
CA ILE A 27 -9.81 8.34 11.20
C ILE A 27 -10.92 7.30 10.99
N SER A 28 -10.59 6.02 11.15
CA SER A 28 -11.55 4.93 11.09
C SER A 28 -11.30 3.90 12.20
N GLY A 29 -12.39 3.35 12.77
CA GLY A 29 -12.32 2.32 13.80
C GLY A 29 -11.69 2.79 15.12
N TYR A 30 -11.09 1.84 15.84
CA TYR A 30 -10.49 2.04 17.17
C TYR A 30 -8.98 1.78 17.21
N GLN A 31 -8.35 1.57 16.04
CA GLN A 31 -6.93 1.28 15.88
C GLN A 31 -6.40 2.01 14.64
N ALA A 32 -5.08 2.17 14.56
CA ALA A 32 -4.43 2.78 13.40
C ALA A 32 -4.78 2.01 12.13
N SER A 33 -5.33 2.72 11.15
CA SER A 33 -5.89 2.16 9.94
C SER A 33 -5.24 2.74 8.68
N LYS A 34 -5.59 2.18 7.52
CA LYS A 34 -5.19 2.73 6.21
C LYS A 34 -5.67 4.18 6.03
N ASP A 35 -6.81 4.53 6.61
CA ASP A 35 -7.37 5.88 6.49
C ASP A 35 -6.51 6.87 7.28
N ASP A 36 -5.96 6.46 8.43
CA ASP A 36 -5.03 7.28 9.21
C ASP A 36 -3.76 7.58 8.41
N LEU A 37 -3.17 6.57 7.76
CA LEU A 37 -1.99 6.75 6.91
C LEU A 37 -2.28 7.68 5.71
N THR A 38 -3.47 7.57 5.13
CA THR A 38 -3.88 8.39 3.99
C THR A 38 -4.03 9.85 4.39
N VAL A 39 -4.66 10.12 5.54
CA VAL A 39 -4.78 11.48 6.09
C VAL A 39 -3.42 12.01 6.53
N TYR A 40 -2.57 11.16 7.13
CA TYR A 40 -1.24 11.52 7.60
C TYR A 40 -0.34 11.95 6.43
N ALA A 41 -0.30 11.17 5.35
CA ALA A 41 0.50 11.48 4.16
C ALA A 41 -0.02 12.70 3.38
N ALA A 42 -1.30 13.06 3.55
CA ALA A 42 -1.88 14.24 2.93
C ALA A 42 -1.49 15.55 3.65
N LEU A 43 -0.99 15.47 4.89
CA LEU A 43 -0.51 16.61 5.65
C LEU A 43 0.95 16.89 5.28
N PRO A 44 1.28 18.09 4.75
CA PRO A 44 2.63 18.40 4.29
C PRO A 44 3.62 18.68 5.44
N SER A 45 3.11 18.96 6.64
CA SER A 45 3.90 19.34 7.81
C SER A 45 3.13 19.06 9.10
N VAL A 46 3.84 19.09 10.23
CA VAL A 46 3.24 18.98 11.56
C VAL A 46 2.13 20.04 11.72
N PRO A 47 0.90 19.64 12.09
CA PRO A 47 -0.21 20.56 12.32
C PRO A 47 0.07 21.53 13.49
N SER A 48 -0.58 22.69 13.45
CA SER A 48 -0.46 23.70 14.51
C SER A 48 -0.95 23.16 15.85
N ASP A 49 -0.29 23.54 16.95
CA ASP A 49 -0.71 23.17 18.31
C ASP A 49 -2.09 23.79 18.68
N GLU A 50 -2.58 24.77 17.91
CA GLU A 50 -3.97 25.30 18.03
C GLU A 50 -5.03 24.24 17.69
N LEU A 51 -4.67 23.21 16.91
CA LEU A 51 -5.51 22.07 16.56
C LEU A 51 -5.11 20.87 17.42
N MET A 52 -5.45 20.95 18.71
CA MET A 52 -5.02 20.00 19.74
C MET A 52 -5.33 18.53 19.36
N ASN A 53 -6.48 18.27 18.74
CA ASN A 53 -6.91 16.90 18.43
C ASN A 53 -6.14 16.35 17.22
N VAL A 54 -6.00 17.15 16.16
CA VAL A 54 -5.19 16.77 14.98
C VAL A 54 -3.74 16.58 15.37
N THR A 55 -3.18 17.48 16.17
CA THR A 55 -1.78 17.42 16.59
C THR A 55 -1.50 16.22 17.48
N ARG A 56 -2.39 15.89 18.42
CA ARG A 56 -2.33 14.66 19.22
C ARG A 56 -2.32 13.43 18.31
N TRP A 57 -3.29 13.34 17.39
CA TRP A 57 -3.42 12.23 16.46
C TRP A 57 -2.21 12.11 15.54
N TYR A 58 -1.74 13.21 14.95
CA TYR A 58 -0.57 13.24 14.08
C TYR A 58 0.67 12.72 14.80
N LYS A 59 0.97 13.26 16.00
CA LYS A 59 2.12 12.81 16.81
C LYS A 59 2.02 11.32 17.14
N HIS A 60 0.82 10.81 17.43
CA HIS A 60 0.58 9.40 17.68
C HIS A 60 0.88 8.52 16.45
N ILE A 61 0.30 8.84 15.28
CA ILE A 61 0.55 8.09 14.03
C ILE A 61 2.04 8.16 13.64
N ASP A 62 2.66 9.33 13.78
CA ASP A 62 4.09 9.54 13.51
C ASP A 62 4.98 8.70 14.45
N THR A 63 4.64 8.60 15.73
CA THR A 63 5.34 7.67 16.65
C THR A 63 5.15 6.21 16.26
N LEU A 64 3.95 5.78 15.87
CA LEU A 64 3.71 4.41 15.42
C LEU A 64 4.58 4.07 14.19
N LEU A 65 4.70 5.02 13.25
CA LEU A 65 5.56 4.88 12.08
C LEU A 65 7.05 4.80 12.46
N ARG A 66 7.50 5.66 13.38
CA ARG A 66 8.89 5.60 13.90
C ARG A 66 9.19 4.31 14.65
N LEU A 67 8.30 3.86 15.52
CA LEU A 67 8.46 2.60 16.25
C LEU A 67 8.42 1.38 15.30
N SER A 68 7.72 1.48 14.18
CA SER A 68 7.71 0.44 13.14
C SER A 68 9.00 0.35 12.32
N GLY A 69 10.03 1.14 12.64
CA GLY A 69 11.32 1.10 11.95
C GLY A 69 11.29 1.73 10.55
N VAL A 70 10.19 2.38 10.17
CA VAL A 70 10.08 3.16 8.94
C VAL A 70 10.53 4.59 9.26
N SER A 71 11.82 4.74 9.54
CA SER A 71 12.52 6.02 9.58
C SER A 71 13.88 5.80 8.93
N GLY A 72 14.18 6.60 7.91
CA GLY A 72 15.48 6.60 7.24
C GLY A 72 16.64 6.84 8.22
N GLU A 73 17.81 6.36 7.80
CA GLU A 73 19.13 6.37 8.46
C GLU A 73 19.20 5.71 9.85
N GLY A 74 19.85 4.54 9.90
CA GLY A 74 19.90 3.67 11.08
C GLY A 74 20.84 4.16 12.20
N PHE A 75 20.56 3.69 13.42
CA PHE A 75 21.53 3.56 14.50
C PHE A 75 21.05 2.48 15.47
N GLY A 76 21.94 1.52 15.78
CA GLY A 76 21.67 0.38 16.66
C GLY A 76 21.56 0.78 18.14
N VAL A 77 20.88 -0.07 18.92
CA VAL A 77 20.80 0.09 20.38
C VAL A 77 21.07 -1.24 21.07
N THR A 78 22.19 -1.27 21.79
CA THR A 78 22.59 -2.28 22.78
C THR A 78 22.05 -1.85 24.15
N VAL A 79 21.48 -2.80 24.91
CA VAL A 79 21.11 -2.57 26.32
C VAL A 79 21.57 -3.76 27.16
N GLU A 80 22.54 -3.52 28.04
CA GLU A 80 22.84 -4.38 29.19
C GLU A 80 22.36 -3.68 30.47
N SER A 81 21.74 -4.43 31.38
CA SER A 81 21.63 -3.98 32.78
C SER A 81 21.65 -5.17 33.74
N SER A 82 22.57 -5.05 34.70
CA SER A 82 22.88 -5.94 35.81
C SER A 82 21.97 -5.65 37.02
N LEU A 83 21.91 -6.56 38.01
CA LEU A 83 22.15 -6.33 39.45
C LEU A 83 21.60 -7.50 40.31
N VAL A 84 22.35 -7.83 41.36
CA VAL A 84 22.25 -9.01 42.27
C VAL A 84 22.10 -8.57 43.73
N ALA A 85 21.49 -9.46 44.54
CA ALA A 85 21.68 -9.76 45.98
C ALA A 85 20.79 -9.14 47.09
N GLU A 86 20.00 -10.06 47.69
CA GLU A 86 19.98 -10.58 49.08
C GLU A 86 19.58 -9.77 50.35
N GLU A 87 18.78 -10.48 51.16
CA GLU A 87 18.24 -10.35 52.54
C GLU A 87 19.32 -10.67 53.63
N PRO A 88 19.12 -10.79 55.00
CA PRO A 88 17.94 -11.34 55.77
C PRO A 88 17.70 -10.91 57.29
N ALA A 89 16.67 -11.54 57.91
CA ALA A 89 16.50 -12.07 59.33
C ALA A 89 16.24 -11.14 60.57
N ASP A 90 15.56 -11.49 61.70
CA ASP A 90 14.55 -12.48 62.22
C ASP A 90 14.23 -12.18 63.75
N THR A 91 13.06 -12.58 64.35
CA THR A 91 12.86 -13.23 65.72
C THR A 91 11.44 -13.22 66.41
N LYS A 92 10.98 -14.45 66.83
CA LYS A 92 10.30 -14.97 68.08
C LYS A 92 8.79 -14.80 68.47
N THR A 93 8.32 -15.70 69.38
CA THR A 93 7.06 -16.47 69.24
C THR A 93 6.36 -16.94 70.57
N SER A 94 5.16 -16.42 70.96
CA SER A 94 4.07 -17.12 71.73
C SER A 94 2.66 -16.52 71.48
N GLU A 95 2.62 -15.28 71.02
CA GLU A 95 2.02 -14.87 69.74
C GLU A 95 2.11 -15.97 68.66
N LYS A 96 3.14 -16.82 68.71
CA LYS A 96 3.46 -17.99 67.88
C LYS A 96 2.32 -18.76 67.26
N VAL A 97 1.24 -19.15 67.93
CA VAL A 97 0.28 -20.04 67.22
C VAL A 97 -0.63 -19.24 66.28
N LEU A 98 -1.08 -18.05 66.70
CA LEU A 98 -1.77 -17.12 65.81
C LEU A 98 -0.77 -16.47 64.85
N VAL A 99 0.34 -15.92 65.36
CA VAL A 99 1.41 -15.34 64.56
C VAL A 99 1.96 -16.34 63.57
N THR A 100 2.20 -17.62 63.89
CA THR A 100 2.60 -18.65 62.90
C THR A 100 1.49 -18.89 61.88
N LYS A 101 0.22 -19.01 62.28
CA LYS A 101 -0.88 -19.19 61.31
C LYS A 101 -1.13 -17.96 60.42
N TYR A 102 -0.90 -16.76 60.94
CA TYR A 102 -0.97 -15.51 60.18
C TYR A 102 0.30 -15.29 59.35
N THR A 103 1.50 -15.59 59.86
CA THR A 103 2.78 -15.48 59.13
C THR A 103 2.87 -16.48 58.01
N ASP A 104 2.44 -17.72 58.20
CA ASP A 104 2.40 -18.73 57.13
C ASP A 104 1.48 -18.27 56.00
N LYS A 105 0.31 -17.68 56.33
CA LYS A 105 -0.60 -17.08 55.36
C LYS A 105 0.00 -15.83 54.68
N TYR A 106 0.78 -15.03 55.39
CA TYR A 106 1.49 -13.88 54.82
C TYR A 106 2.64 -14.30 53.91
N GLU A 107 3.37 -15.38 54.23
CA GLU A 107 4.43 -15.92 53.38
C GLU A 107 3.88 -16.61 52.14
N GLU A 108 2.82 -17.41 52.28
CA GLU A 108 2.14 -18.05 51.14
C GLU A 108 1.55 -16.98 50.21
N ALA A 109 0.91 -15.95 50.77
CA ALA A 109 0.46 -14.79 49.98
C ALA A 109 1.63 -13.99 49.36
N SER A 110 2.79 -13.91 50.00
CA SER A 110 4.00 -13.25 49.46
C SER A 110 4.54 -14.01 48.25
N ILE A 111 4.58 -15.34 48.32
CA ILE A 111 5.00 -16.22 47.21
C ILE A 111 4.02 -16.11 46.04
N ASP A 112 2.71 -16.11 46.32
CA ASP A 112 1.67 -15.93 45.30
C ASP A 112 1.79 -14.56 44.61
N ILE A 113 2.01 -13.48 45.38
CA ILE A 113 2.24 -12.13 44.84
C ILE A 113 3.48 -12.10 43.95
N GLN A 114 4.58 -12.76 44.34
CA GLN A 114 5.78 -12.85 43.52
C GLN A 114 5.55 -13.64 42.23
N THR A 115 4.82 -14.74 42.30
CA THR A 115 4.47 -15.58 41.15
C THR A 115 3.60 -14.82 40.16
N LEU A 116 2.53 -14.17 40.64
CA LEU A 116 1.67 -13.30 39.82
C LEU A 116 2.45 -12.15 39.19
N LYS A 117 3.41 -11.57 39.90
CA LYS A 117 4.27 -10.51 39.36
C LYS A 117 5.18 -10.99 38.23
N ALA A 118 5.67 -12.22 38.32
CA ALA A 118 6.44 -12.85 37.24
C ALA A 118 5.55 -13.11 36.02
N GLU A 119 4.35 -13.66 36.21
CA GLU A 119 3.38 -13.90 35.12
C GLU A 119 2.97 -12.62 34.42
N VAL A 120 2.69 -11.54 35.16
CA VAL A 120 2.37 -10.22 34.58
C VAL A 120 3.51 -9.70 33.71
N LYS A 121 4.78 -9.90 34.12
CA LYS A 121 5.94 -9.52 33.29
C LYS A 121 6.01 -10.34 32.00
N THR A 122 5.77 -11.65 32.09
CA THR A 122 5.74 -12.53 30.91
C THR A 122 4.63 -12.11 29.94
N LEU A 123 3.41 -11.87 30.45
CA LEU A 123 2.28 -11.41 29.65
C LEU A 123 2.54 -10.04 29.00
N GLN A 124 3.25 -9.14 29.69
CA GLN A 124 3.65 -7.86 29.10
C GLN A 124 4.65 -8.03 27.95
N HIS A 125 5.58 -8.98 28.07
CA HIS A 125 6.52 -9.28 26.99
C HIS A 125 5.82 -9.94 25.78
N GLU A 126 4.91 -10.89 26.04
CA GLU A 126 4.10 -11.52 24.99
C GLU A 126 3.22 -10.50 24.28
N LYS A 127 2.61 -9.56 25.03
CA LYS A 127 1.84 -8.46 24.45
C LYS A 127 2.70 -7.62 23.50
N SER A 128 3.89 -7.19 23.93
CA SER A 128 4.81 -6.41 23.10
C SER A 128 5.22 -7.17 21.83
N THR A 129 5.47 -8.48 21.97
CA THR A 129 5.75 -9.36 20.82
C THR A 129 4.56 -9.43 19.86
N LEU A 130 3.35 -9.57 20.39
CA LEU A 130 2.13 -9.65 19.59
C LEU A 130 1.87 -8.34 18.83
N GLU A 131 2.07 -7.19 19.48
CA GLU A 131 1.96 -5.87 18.87
C GLU A 131 2.95 -5.72 17.70
N THR A 132 4.20 -6.14 17.91
CA THR A 132 5.23 -6.12 16.85
C THR A 132 4.83 -7.00 15.66
N ARG A 133 4.34 -8.22 15.92
CA ARG A 133 3.89 -9.14 14.85
C ARG A 133 2.69 -8.60 14.09
N PHE A 134 1.74 -7.97 14.78
CA PHE A 134 0.56 -7.39 14.15
C PHE A 134 0.93 -6.25 13.20
N VAL A 135 1.84 -5.36 13.62
CA VAL A 135 2.36 -4.28 12.77
C VAL A 135 3.11 -4.85 11.56
N GLY A 136 3.92 -5.89 11.75
CA GLY A 136 4.62 -6.57 10.64
C GLY A 136 3.66 -7.11 9.57
N ILE A 137 2.61 -7.84 9.98
CA ILE A 137 1.60 -8.37 9.06
C ILE A 137 0.87 -7.24 8.31
N MET A 138 0.56 -6.14 9.02
CA MET A 138 -0.07 -4.97 8.41
C MET A 138 0.83 -4.32 7.34
N LEU A 139 2.14 -4.20 7.61
CA LEU A 139 3.11 -3.63 6.68
C LEU A 139 3.29 -4.49 5.44
N GLU A 140 3.43 -5.81 5.61
CA GLU A 140 3.66 -6.73 4.50
C GLU A 140 2.46 -6.75 3.53
N ASN A 141 1.25 -6.84 4.08
CA ASN A 141 0.03 -6.73 3.28
C ASN A 141 -0.10 -5.37 2.58
N SER A 142 0.32 -4.29 3.24
CA SER A 142 0.31 -2.95 2.64
C SER A 142 1.27 -2.85 1.45
N ILE A 143 2.49 -3.39 1.58
CA ILE A 143 3.50 -3.40 0.51
C ILE A 143 3.02 -4.23 -0.68
N GLU A 144 2.50 -5.43 -0.44
CA GLU A 144 2.02 -6.31 -1.51
C GLU A 144 0.86 -5.66 -2.29
N ILE A 145 -0.10 -5.04 -1.58
CA ILE A 145 -1.20 -4.30 -2.21
C ILE A 145 -0.68 -3.15 -3.08
N GLN A 146 0.33 -2.40 -2.63
CA GLN A 146 0.88 -1.30 -3.41
C GLN A 146 1.61 -1.80 -4.66
N THR A 147 2.36 -2.89 -4.54
CA THR A 147 3.06 -3.52 -5.68
C THR A 147 2.05 -4.02 -6.72
N LEU A 148 1.03 -4.78 -6.29
CA LEU A 148 -0.02 -5.27 -7.17
C LEU A 148 -0.78 -4.12 -7.84
N LYS A 149 -1.01 -3.02 -7.13
CA LYS A 149 -1.65 -1.83 -7.70
C LYS A 149 -0.81 -1.20 -8.81
N ALA A 150 0.51 -1.11 -8.62
CA ALA A 150 1.43 -0.60 -9.64
C ALA A 150 1.48 -1.50 -10.88
N GLU A 151 1.49 -2.83 -10.69
CA GLU A 151 1.45 -3.80 -11.79
C GLU A 151 0.14 -3.70 -12.59
N VAL A 152 -1.00 -3.61 -11.91
CA VAL A 152 -2.31 -3.43 -12.56
C VAL A 152 -2.35 -2.15 -13.38
N GLN A 153 -1.79 -1.05 -12.87
CA GLN A 153 -1.70 0.21 -13.60
C GLN A 153 -0.85 0.07 -14.87
N THR A 154 0.29 -0.62 -14.76
CA THR A 154 1.17 -0.89 -15.91
C THR A 154 0.47 -1.76 -16.97
N LEU A 155 -0.24 -2.80 -16.54
CA LEU A 155 -1.03 -3.66 -17.44
C LEU A 155 -2.15 -2.88 -18.16
N GLN A 156 -2.80 -1.95 -17.47
CA GLN A 156 -3.80 -1.07 -18.09
C GLN A 156 -3.18 -0.17 -19.17
N GLN A 157 -1.99 0.38 -18.92
CA GLN A 157 -1.25 1.16 -19.91
C GLN A 157 -0.90 0.29 -21.13
N HIS A 158 -0.32 -0.90 -20.92
CA HIS A 158 0.00 -1.82 -22.00
C HIS A 158 -1.24 -2.22 -22.82
N LYS A 159 -2.38 -2.50 -22.17
CA LYS A 159 -3.64 -2.80 -22.84
C LYS A 159 -4.09 -1.65 -23.76
N SER A 160 -3.98 -0.40 -23.29
CA SER A 160 -4.35 0.77 -24.08
C SER A 160 -3.44 0.95 -25.31
N ALA A 161 -2.13 0.77 -25.13
CA ALA A 161 -1.15 0.84 -26.21
C ALA A 161 -1.38 -0.26 -27.26
N LEU A 162 -1.64 -1.50 -26.82
CA LEU A 162 -1.92 -2.62 -27.72
C LEU A 162 -3.21 -2.38 -28.52
N LYS A 163 -4.26 -1.83 -27.89
CA LYS A 163 -5.50 -1.47 -28.58
C LYS A 163 -5.26 -0.43 -29.67
N SER A 164 -4.48 0.61 -29.38
CA SER A 164 -4.12 1.63 -30.37
C SER A 164 -3.36 1.04 -31.55
N ARG A 165 -2.35 0.19 -31.26
CA ARG A 165 -1.55 -0.48 -32.30
C ARG A 165 -2.41 -1.39 -33.18
N ALA A 166 -3.35 -2.16 -32.60
CA ALA A 166 -4.26 -3.01 -33.34
C ALA A 166 -5.14 -2.21 -34.31
N VAL A 167 -5.67 -1.06 -33.87
CA VAL A 167 -6.41 -0.14 -34.75
C VAL A 167 -5.52 0.37 -35.88
N GLY A 168 -4.29 0.81 -35.57
CA GLY A 168 -3.32 1.26 -36.57
C GLY A 168 -3.05 0.20 -37.65
N THR A 169 -2.76 -1.04 -37.24
CA THR A 169 -2.56 -2.15 -38.18
C THR A 169 -3.80 -2.46 -39.01
N SER A 170 -5.00 -2.32 -38.44
CA SER A 170 -6.24 -2.52 -39.20
C SER A 170 -6.41 -1.46 -40.29
N THR A 171 -6.03 -0.22 -40.02
CA THR A 171 -6.07 0.86 -41.01
C THR A 171 -5.06 0.61 -42.12
N GLU A 172 -3.82 0.24 -41.79
CA GLU A 172 -2.79 -0.10 -42.78
C GLU A 172 -3.24 -1.25 -43.70
N ILE A 173 -3.85 -2.30 -43.14
CA ILE A 173 -4.40 -3.42 -43.92
C ILE A 173 -5.50 -2.94 -44.88
N GLN A 174 -6.37 -2.03 -44.45
CA GLN A 174 -7.43 -1.49 -45.31
C GLN A 174 -6.84 -0.66 -46.46
N THR A 175 -5.83 0.16 -46.19
CA THR A 175 -5.12 0.94 -47.21
C THR A 175 -4.44 0.03 -48.23
N LEU A 176 -3.67 -0.96 -47.77
CA LEU A 176 -3.01 -1.92 -48.66
C LEU A 176 -4.02 -2.69 -49.51
N LYS A 177 -5.18 -3.05 -48.95
CA LYS A 177 -6.24 -3.71 -49.71
C LYS A 177 -6.79 -2.83 -50.83
N ALA A 178 -6.94 -1.52 -50.59
CA ALA A 178 -7.38 -0.57 -51.61
C ALA A 178 -6.33 -0.37 -52.73
N GLU A 179 -5.04 -0.30 -52.36
CA GLU A 179 -3.94 -0.22 -53.32
C GLU A 179 -3.86 -1.46 -54.22
N VAL A 180 -3.99 -2.66 -53.64
CA VAL A 180 -4.01 -3.92 -54.41
C VAL A 180 -5.17 -3.96 -55.40
N GLU A 181 -6.36 -3.50 -55.00
CA GLU A 181 -7.52 -3.45 -55.90
C GLU A 181 -7.29 -2.46 -57.06
N THR A 182 -6.68 -1.31 -56.77
CA THR A 182 -6.31 -0.32 -57.80
C THR A 182 -5.32 -0.92 -58.80
N LEU A 183 -4.25 -1.56 -58.33
CA LEU A 183 -3.27 -2.22 -59.19
C LEU A 183 -3.89 -3.34 -60.04
N ARG A 184 -4.86 -4.07 -59.50
CA ARG A 184 -5.60 -5.09 -60.23
C ARG A 184 -6.40 -4.49 -61.38
N GLN A 185 -7.06 -3.35 -61.16
CA GLN A 185 -7.80 -2.63 -62.19
C GLN A 185 -6.86 -2.08 -63.27
N ASP A 186 -5.74 -1.49 -62.88
CA ASP A 186 -4.73 -0.98 -63.81
C ASP A 186 -4.15 -2.07 -64.71
N ASN A 187 -3.86 -3.26 -64.15
CA ASN A 187 -3.39 -4.41 -64.92
C ASN A 187 -4.44 -4.87 -65.94
N SER A 188 -5.71 -4.97 -65.56
CA SER A 188 -6.79 -5.33 -66.50
C SER A 188 -6.94 -4.30 -67.64
N ALA A 189 -6.78 -3.02 -67.33
CA ALA A 189 -6.77 -1.95 -68.34
C ALA A 189 -5.54 -2.01 -69.26
N LEU A 190 -4.37 -2.38 -68.74
CA LEU A 190 -3.16 -2.63 -69.53
C LEU A 190 -3.33 -3.82 -70.47
N GLU A 191 -3.87 -4.94 -69.98
CA GLU A 191 -4.17 -6.12 -70.79
C GLU A 191 -5.12 -5.79 -71.95
N SER A 192 -6.20 -5.05 -71.66
CA SER A 192 -7.17 -4.61 -72.67
C SER A 192 -6.52 -3.72 -73.74
N ARG A 193 -5.64 -2.80 -73.34
CA ARG A 193 -4.87 -1.95 -74.27
C ARG A 193 -3.90 -2.77 -75.12
N ALA A 194 -3.20 -3.74 -74.53
CA ALA A 194 -2.26 -4.59 -75.25
C ALA A 194 -2.97 -5.46 -76.30
N ILE A 195 -4.17 -5.96 -75.99
CA ILE A 195 -5.01 -6.66 -76.97
C ILE A 195 -5.41 -5.70 -78.11
N GLY A 196 -5.86 -4.48 -77.77
CA GLY A 196 -6.22 -3.47 -78.77
C GLY A 196 -5.09 -3.13 -79.73
N THR A 197 -3.88 -2.86 -79.21
CA THR A 197 -2.72 -2.58 -80.06
C THR A 197 -2.30 -3.79 -80.90
N SER A 198 -2.44 -5.01 -80.37
CA SER A 198 -2.20 -6.23 -81.14
C SER A 198 -3.13 -6.35 -82.35
N ILE A 199 -4.42 -6.03 -82.18
CA ILE A 199 -5.41 -6.01 -83.26
C ILE A 199 -5.08 -4.93 -84.30
N GLU A 200 -4.71 -3.72 -83.87
CA GLU A 200 -4.31 -2.64 -84.78
C GLU A 200 -3.10 -3.04 -85.64
N ILE A 201 -2.07 -3.65 -85.03
CA ILE A 201 -0.89 -4.14 -85.74
C ILE A 201 -1.27 -5.24 -86.75
N GLN A 202 -2.13 -6.19 -86.37
CA GLN A 202 -2.59 -7.24 -87.28
C GLN A 202 -3.33 -6.65 -88.48
N THR A 203 -4.18 -5.65 -88.24
CA THR A 203 -4.95 -4.94 -89.27
C THR A 203 -4.02 -4.23 -90.26
N LEU A 204 -3.08 -3.42 -89.74
CA LEU A 204 -2.08 -2.72 -90.56
C LEU A 204 -1.23 -3.69 -91.40
N ASN A 205 -0.82 -4.82 -90.82
CA ASN A 205 -0.03 -5.81 -91.55
C ASN A 205 -0.84 -6.48 -92.68
N ALA A 206 -2.15 -6.65 -92.51
CA ALA A 206 -3.03 -7.13 -93.57
C ALA A 206 -3.18 -6.10 -94.70
N GLU A 207 -3.33 -4.81 -94.36
CA GLU A 207 -3.41 -3.71 -95.34
C GLU A 207 -2.11 -3.58 -96.16
N VAL A 208 -0.95 -3.64 -95.50
CA VAL A 208 0.36 -3.59 -96.19
C VAL A 208 0.55 -4.76 -97.15
N LYS A 209 0.05 -5.97 -96.82
CA LYS A 209 0.09 -7.13 -97.72
C LYS A 209 -0.82 -7.01 -98.94
N ALA A 210 -1.82 -6.12 -98.89
CA ALA A 210 -2.79 -5.93 -99.96
C ALA A 210 -2.37 -4.87 -101.00
N LEU A 211 -1.31 -4.09 -100.70
CA LEU A 211 -0.67 -3.12 -101.61
C LEU A 211 0.36 -3.81 -102.52
#